data_AF-A0A517PEV8-F1
#
_entry.id   AF-A0A517PEV8-F1
#
_cell.length_a   1.000
_cell.length_b   1.000
_cell.length_c   1.000
_cell.angle_alpha   90.00
_cell.angle_beta   90.00
_cell.angle_gamma   90.00
#
_symmetry.space_group_name_H-M   'P 1'
#
loop_
_entity.id
_entity.type
_entity.pdbx_description
1 polymer ?
#
loop_
_entity_poly.entity_id
_entity_poly.type
_entity_poly.pdbx_seq_one_letter_code
_entity_poly.pdbx_strand_id
1 'polypeptide(L)'
;MSETRSTDAPPAEVALAWAAENLPAYRPAVRSSRHRDPAEGGADPPTFVVDVDAFMTDAMIEKVCAGRSPAEAEKRRAFAVQPLLYRLTVRGGEVISWKTPYIDVC
;
A
#
# COMPACT_ATOMS: atom_id res chain seq x y z
N MET A 1 34.02 1.47 -20.88
CA MET A 1 32.58 1.78 -20.89
C MET A 1 32.06 1.32 -19.53
N SER A 2 32.25 2.06 -18.44
CA SER A 2 31.40 3.14 -17.91
C SER A 2 29.92 2.75 -17.79
N GLU A 3 29.63 2.13 -16.65
CA GLU A 3 28.41 2.10 -15.83
C GLU A 3 27.04 2.37 -16.50
N THR A 4 26.18 1.35 -16.52
CA THR A 4 24.73 1.58 -16.31
C THR A 4 24.42 1.21 -14.87
N ARG A 5 24.40 2.21 -13.99
CA ARG A 5 23.79 2.06 -12.66
C ARG A 5 22.29 1.91 -12.87
N SER A 6 21.81 0.67 -12.98
CA SER A 6 20.39 0.40 -12.79
C SER A 6 20.12 0.58 -11.31
N THR A 7 19.71 1.79 -10.90
CA THR A 7 18.92 1.92 -9.67
C THR A 7 17.51 1.43 -9.99
N ASP A 8 17.39 0.14 -10.34
CA ASP A 8 16.11 -0.57 -10.30
C ASP A 8 15.82 -0.76 -8.81
N ALA A 9 15.23 0.27 -8.22
CA ALA A 9 14.66 0.14 -6.89
C ALA A 9 13.76 -1.11 -6.90
N PRO A 10 13.95 -2.07 -5.98
CA PRO A 10 13.10 -3.24 -5.89
C PRO A 10 11.62 -2.84 -5.95
N PRO A 11 10.73 -3.61 -6.60
CA PRO A 11 9.31 -3.27 -6.69
C PRO A 11 8.65 -2.97 -5.33
N ALA A 12 9.14 -3.59 -4.26
CA ALA A 12 8.75 -3.30 -2.89
C ALA A 12 9.06 -1.86 -2.44
N GLU A 13 10.24 -1.33 -2.79
CA GLU A 13 10.66 0.02 -2.44
C GLU A 13 9.87 1.06 -3.22
N VAL A 14 9.63 0.81 -4.51
CA VAL A 14 8.74 1.65 -5.35
C VAL A 14 7.33 1.69 -4.78
N ALA A 15 6.78 0.52 -4.43
CA ALA A 15 5.45 0.41 -3.83
C ALA A 15 5.34 1.14 -2.48
N LEU A 16 6.37 1.06 -1.63
CA LEU A 16 6.42 1.78 -0.36
C LEU A 16 6.51 3.29 -0.55
N ALA A 17 7.37 3.75 -1.45
CA ALA A 17 7.52 5.17 -1.75
C ALA A 17 6.19 5.75 -2.26
N TRP A 18 5.56 5.07 -3.22
CA TRP A 18 4.24 5.45 -3.71
C TRP A 18 3.19 5.48 -2.60
N ALA A 19 3.14 4.45 -1.75
CA ALA A 19 2.16 4.37 -0.67
C ALA A 19 2.38 5.47 0.39
N ALA A 20 3.62 5.81 0.72
CA ALA A 20 3.93 6.87 1.67
C ALA A 20 3.52 8.26 1.15
N GLU A 21 3.66 8.48 -0.16
CA GLU A 21 3.25 9.72 -0.82
C GLU A 21 1.73 9.83 -0.99
N ASN A 22 1.06 8.74 -1.37
CA ASN A 22 -0.35 8.75 -1.77
C ASN A 22 -1.33 8.38 -0.64
N LEU A 23 -0.85 7.75 0.45
CA LEU A 23 -1.68 7.35 1.59
C LEU A 23 -1.23 8.07 2.88
N PRO A 24 -1.28 9.41 2.95
CA PRO A 24 -0.73 10.17 4.09
C PRO A 24 -1.47 9.91 5.42
N ALA A 25 -2.68 9.36 5.34
CA ALA A 25 -3.47 8.92 6.49
C ALA A 25 -3.01 7.56 7.07
N TYR A 26 -2.09 6.89 6.39
CA TYR A 26 -1.68 5.54 6.68
C TYR A 26 -0.16 5.40 6.77
N ARG A 27 0.28 4.44 7.56
CA ARG A 27 1.65 3.95 7.62
C ARG A 27 1.72 2.68 6.77
N PRO A 28 2.35 2.70 5.59
CA PRO A 28 2.47 1.52 4.73
C PRO A 28 3.56 0.56 5.22
N ALA A 29 3.35 -0.73 5.00
CA ALA A 29 4.32 -1.81 5.19
C ALA A 29 4.12 -2.88 4.10
N VAL A 30 5.21 -3.35 3.48
CA VAL A 30 5.10 -4.40 2.46
C VAL A 30 4.83 -5.74 3.11
N ARG A 31 3.78 -6.41 2.63
CA ARG A 31 3.44 -7.77 3.03
C ARG A 31 4.03 -8.81 2.09
N SER A 32 3.91 -8.58 0.78
CA SER A 32 4.39 -9.48 -0.27
C SER A 32 4.84 -8.66 -1.49
N SER A 33 5.93 -9.06 -2.16
CA SER A 33 6.55 -8.22 -3.21
C SER A 33 6.90 -8.91 -4.53
N ARG A 34 6.64 -10.22 -4.69
CA ARG A 34 7.24 -11.00 -5.79
C ARG A 34 6.26 -11.85 -6.59
N HIS A 35 5.05 -11.37 -6.83
CA HIS A 35 4.20 -12.00 -7.84
C HIS A 35 4.45 -11.30 -9.18
N ARG A 36 5.12 -11.96 -10.14
CA ARG A 36 5.07 -11.49 -11.53
C ARG A 36 3.61 -11.59 -11.98
N ASP A 37 3.04 -10.51 -12.53
CA ASP A 37 1.65 -10.56 -12.98
C ASP A 37 1.51 -11.63 -14.08
N PRO A 38 0.75 -12.72 -13.84
CA PRO A 38 0.63 -13.79 -14.84
C PRO A 38 -0.15 -13.35 -16.08
N ALA A 39 -0.97 -12.29 -16.00
CA ALA A 39 -1.70 -11.75 -17.14
C ALA A 39 -0.79 -10.98 -18.11
N GLU A 40 0.30 -10.40 -17.60
CA GLU A 40 1.24 -9.58 -18.37
C GLU A 40 2.42 -10.42 -18.91
N GLY A 41 2.23 -11.74 -19.05
CA GLY A 41 3.26 -12.70 -19.44
C GLY A 41 4.06 -12.26 -20.68
N GLY A 42 5.24 -11.68 -20.44
CA GLY A 42 6.15 -11.23 -21.50
C GLY A 42 6.37 -9.72 -21.61
N ALA A 43 5.71 -8.89 -20.78
CA ALA A 43 5.99 -7.44 -20.75
C ALA A 43 7.45 -7.16 -20.34
N ASP A 44 8.10 -6.26 -21.09
CA ASP A 44 9.40 -5.68 -20.79
C ASP A 44 9.23 -4.15 -20.62
N PRO A 45 9.56 -3.56 -19.45
CA PRO A 45 10.06 -4.23 -18.25
C PRO A 45 8.99 -5.11 -17.57
N PRO A 46 9.41 -6.11 -16.76
CA PRO A 46 8.48 -7.01 -16.09
C PRO A 46 7.55 -6.28 -15.13
N THR A 47 6.30 -6.74 -15.10
CA THR A 47 5.27 -6.28 -14.18
C THR A 47 5.26 -7.13 -12.91
N PHE A 48 5.23 -6.47 -11.75
CA PHE A 48 5.16 -7.09 -10.42
C PHE A 48 3.92 -6.62 -9.68
N VAL A 49 3.29 -7.54 -8.96
CA VAL A 49 2.23 -7.24 -8.01
C VAL A 49 2.83 -7.26 -6.60
N VAL A 50 2.64 -6.15 -5.89
CA VAL A 50 3.11 -5.91 -4.53
C VAL A 50 1.91 -5.66 -3.64
N ASP A 51 1.76 -6.45 -2.59
CA ASP A 51 0.74 -6.25 -1.57
C ASP A 51 1.32 -5.39 -0.43
N VAL A 52 0.68 -4.27 -0.14
CA VAL A 52 1.06 -3.30 0.88
C VAL A 52 -0.03 -3.22 1.95
N ASP A 53 0.29 -3.54 3.19
CA ASP A 53 -0.56 -3.26 4.34
C ASP A 53 -0.47 -1.77 4.70
N ALA A 54 -1.60 -1.07 4.77
CA ALA A 54 -1.68 0.33 5.13
C ALA A 54 -2.43 0.48 6.47
N PHE A 55 -1.69 0.85 7.52
CA PHE A 55 -2.22 1.01 8.88
C PHE A 55 -2.63 2.45 9.13
N MET A 56 -3.83 2.73 9.62
CA MET A 56 -4.24 4.10 9.92
C MET A 56 -3.29 4.70 10.98
N THR A 57 -2.87 5.96 10.79
CA THR A 57 -2.02 6.64 11.79
C THR A 57 -2.82 6.98 13.04
N ASP A 58 -2.16 7.06 14.20
CA ASP A 58 -2.80 7.43 15.46
C ASP A 58 -3.58 8.74 15.36
N ALA A 59 -3.01 9.74 14.69
CA ALA A 59 -3.68 11.02 14.43
C ALA A 59 -4.99 10.87 13.64
N MET A 60 -5.01 9.96 12.66
CA MET A 60 -6.24 9.68 11.90
C MET A 60 -7.23 8.84 12.72
N ILE A 61 -6.76 7.89 13.52
CA ILE A 61 -7.61 7.11 14.45
C ILE A 61 -8.30 8.06 15.43
N GLU A 62 -7.57 9.00 16.03
CA GLU A 62 -8.12 10.02 16.91
C GLU A 62 -9.17 10.87 16.21
N LYS A 63 -8.89 11.32 14.98
CA LYS A 63 -9.83 12.09 14.16
C LYS A 63 -11.12 11.33 13.86
N VAL A 64 -11.04 10.03 13.52
CA VAL A 64 -12.20 9.17 13.26
C VAL A 64 -13.03 8.92 14.52
N CYS A 65 -12.37 8.85 15.67
CA CYS A 65 -13.01 8.63 16.97
C CYS A 65 -13.49 9.91 17.65
N ALA A 66 -13.11 11.08 17.14
CA ALA A 66 -13.45 12.38 17.72
C ALA A 66 -14.98 12.59 17.78
N GLY A 67 -15.48 13.04 18.93
CA GLY A 67 -16.90 13.32 19.15
C GLY A 67 -17.79 12.08 19.26
N ARG A 68 -17.23 10.87 19.29
CA ARG A 68 -17.96 9.62 19.50
C ARG A 68 -18.14 9.33 20.99
N SER A 69 -19.19 8.58 21.33
CA SER A 69 -19.31 8.02 22.67
C SER A 69 -18.17 7.03 22.94
N PRO A 70 -17.79 6.77 24.20
CA PRO A 70 -16.70 5.83 24.53
C PRO A 70 -16.87 4.44 23.87
N ALA A 71 -18.09 3.90 23.87
CA ALA A 71 -18.39 2.60 23.26
C ALA A 71 -18.26 2.61 21.72
N GLU A 72 -18.63 3.70 21.06
CA GLU A 72 -18.43 3.84 19.61
C GLU A 72 -16.98 4.09 19.24
N ALA A 73 -16.26 4.87 20.04
CA ALA A 73 -14.83 5.12 19.84
C ALA A 73 -14.04 3.82 19.96
N GLU A 74 -14.33 2.97 20.95
CA GLU A 74 -13.69 1.67 21.11
C GLU A 74 -13.92 0.75 19.91
N LYS A 75 -15.17 0.64 19.44
CA LYS A 75 -15.49 -0.13 18.23
C LYS A 75 -14.73 0.39 17.02
N ARG A 76 -14.74 1.71 16.77
CA ARG A 76 -14.06 2.31 15.62
C ARG A 76 -12.55 2.17 15.70
N ARG A 77 -11.95 2.27 16.89
CA ARG A 77 -10.51 1.99 17.09
C ARG A 77 -10.17 0.57 16.69
N ALA A 78 -10.96 -0.42 17.11
CA ALA A 78 -10.72 -1.82 16.76
C ALA A 78 -10.74 -2.07 15.24
N PHE A 79 -11.55 -1.33 14.48
CA PHE A 79 -11.52 -1.37 13.01
C PHE A 79 -10.34 -0.58 12.42
N ALA A 80 -10.06 0.60 12.97
CA ALA A 80 -9.03 1.49 12.43
C ALA A 80 -7.59 0.95 12.60
N VAL A 81 -7.37 0.04 13.56
CA VAL A 81 -6.08 -0.65 13.74
C VAL A 81 -5.85 -1.81 12.76
N GLN A 82 -6.87 -2.24 12.02
CA GLN A 82 -6.70 -3.27 11.00
C GLN A 82 -6.03 -2.67 9.74
N PRO A 83 -5.05 -3.35 9.15
CA PRO A 83 -4.42 -2.86 7.92
C PRO A 83 -5.39 -2.98 6.74
N LEU A 84 -5.40 -1.94 5.89
CA LEU A 84 -6.00 -2.04 4.57
C LEU A 84 -4.97 -2.66 3.61
N LEU A 85 -5.31 -3.78 2.96
CA LEU A 85 -4.45 -4.45 1.99
C LEU A 85 -4.53 -3.83 0.58
N TYR A 86 -3.59 -2.97 0.22
CA TYR A 86 -3.48 -2.42 -1.14
C TYR A 86 -2.71 -3.38 -2.05
N ARG A 87 -3.26 -3.62 -3.24
CA ARG A 87 -2.55 -4.35 -4.29
C ARG A 87 -2.07 -3.38 -5.35
N LEU A 88 -0.75 -3.21 -5.44
CA LEU A 88 -0.09 -2.30 -6.37
C LEU A 88 0.59 -3.10 -7.48
N THR A 89 0.41 -2.66 -8.71
CA THR A 89 1.10 -3.21 -9.87
C THR A 89 2.23 -2.28 -10.27
N VAL A 90 3.47 -2.74 -10.14
CA VAL A 90 4.71 -2.01 -10.41
C VAL A 90 5.31 -2.47 -11.73
N ARG A 91 5.70 -1.55 -12.60
CA ARG A 91 6.41 -1.83 -13.86
C ARG A 91 7.48 -0.77 -14.10
N GLY A 92 8.72 -1.19 -14.35
CA GLY A 92 9.80 -0.27 -14.72
C GLY A 92 10.10 0.84 -13.71
N GLY A 93 9.94 0.58 -12.41
CA GLY A 93 10.18 1.57 -11.36
C GLY A 93 8.97 2.43 -10.98
N GLU A 94 7.78 2.16 -11.55
CA GLU A 94 6.57 2.96 -11.31
C GLU A 94 5.36 2.09 -10.95
N VAL A 95 4.44 2.63 -10.15
CA VAL A 95 3.12 2.01 -9.91
C VAL A 95 2.19 2.37 -11.07
N ILE A 96 1.81 1.39 -11.89
CA ILE A 96 0.99 1.58 -13.10
C ILE A 96 -0.50 1.31 -12.87
N SER A 97 -0.85 0.54 -11.84
CA SER A 97 -2.23 0.40 -11.39
C SER A 97 -2.26 0.02 -9.91
N TRP A 98 -3.38 0.32 -9.26
CA TRP A 98 -3.59 -0.04 -7.87
C TRP A 98 -5.05 -0.41 -7.66
N LYS A 99 -5.29 -1.33 -6.72
CA LYS A 99 -6.63 -1.70 -6.28
C LYS A 99 -6.73 -1.45 -4.78
N THR A 100 -7.67 -0.60 -4.40
CA THR A 100 -8.13 -0.50 -3.01
C THR A 100 -8.73 -1.84 -2.63
N PRO A 101 -8.42 -2.39 -1.44
CA PRO A 101 -9.14 -3.56 -0.96
C PRO A 101 -10.62 -3.21 -0.78
N TYR A 102 -11.48 -4.18 -1.07
CA TYR A 102 -12.84 -4.17 -0.54
C TYR A 102 -12.75 -4.37 0.96
N ILE A 103 -12.75 -3.28 1.72
CA ILE A 103 -13.03 -3.34 3.14
C ILE A 103 -14.35 -2.63 3.30
N ASP A 104 -15.35 -3.44 3.66
CA ASP A 104 -16.64 -2.99 4.14
C ASP A 104 -16.41 -2.32 5.51
N VAL A 105 -15.88 -1.10 5.47
CA VAL A 105 -15.87 -0.19 6.61
C VAL A 105 -17.22 0.50 6.54
N CYS A 106 -18.08 0.22 7.52
CA CYS A 106 -19.49 0.62 7.62
C CYS A 106 -19.88 1.96 6.97
#